data_AF-A0A7W0KGR2-F1
#
_entry.id   AF-A0A7W0KGR2-F1
#
_cell.length_a   1.000
_cell.length_b   1.000
_cell.length_c   1.000
_cell.angle_alpha   90.00
_cell.angle_beta   90.00
_cell.angle_gamma   90.00
#
_symmetry.space_group_name_H-M   'P 1'
#
loop_
_entity.id
_entity.type
_entity.pdbx_description
1 polymer ?
#
loop_
_entity_poly.entity_id
_entity_poly.type
_entity_poly.pdbx_seq_one_letter_code
_entity_poly.pdbx_strand_id
1 'polypeptide(L)'
;MSVSAQAEGEQFVAELADPLSLRSPVGGPRGLLLDIAYVFIVEGIGQARFRPRSRVVTRMYEYRLLDHHHKELLVYHWQPGPGARGPDHPHLHISAALHAQVDAVTRREIGLDKLHVETGRVSLEAVIRMLITEFRVALRRHDWRETLDRTRPDLNASLDTR
;
A
#
# COMPACT_ATOMS: atom_id res chain seq x y z
N MET A 1 14.01 -6.56 1.57
CA MET A 1 13.21 -5.82 2.55
C MET A 1 14.11 -5.54 3.73
N SER A 2 14.44 -4.27 3.92
CA SER A 2 15.15 -3.77 5.09
C SER A 2 14.11 -3.32 6.11
N VAL A 3 14.40 -3.56 7.38
CA VAL A 3 13.63 -3.00 8.49
C VAL A 3 14.60 -2.24 9.36
N SER A 4 14.32 -0.97 9.59
CA SER A 4 15.13 -0.10 10.46
C SER A 4 14.25 0.51 11.54
N ALA A 5 14.81 0.64 12.74
CA ALA A 5 14.14 1.31 13.86
C ALA A 5 14.70 2.73 14.03
N GLN A 6 13.83 3.71 14.28
CA GLN A 6 14.22 5.06 14.68
C GLN A 6 13.72 5.36 16.10
N ALA A 7 14.59 5.93 16.93
CA ALA A 7 14.39 6.06 18.37
C ALA A 7 13.73 7.39 18.76
N GLU A 8 12.44 7.54 18.45
CA GLU A 8 11.49 8.36 19.23
C GLU A 8 10.15 7.60 19.24
N GLY A 9 9.84 6.91 20.34
CA GLY A 9 8.61 6.10 20.48
C GLY A 9 8.52 4.90 19.53
N GLU A 10 9.43 3.92 19.66
CA GLU A 10 9.46 2.62 18.93
C GLU A 10 8.76 2.61 17.55
N GLN A 11 9.16 3.55 16.69
CA GLN A 11 8.71 3.60 15.31
C GLN A 11 9.62 2.74 14.45
N PHE A 12 8.98 1.86 13.68
CA PHE A 12 9.63 0.95 12.77
C PHE A 12 9.29 1.36 11.34
N VAL A 13 10.32 1.40 10.51
CA VAL A 13 10.21 1.62 9.06
C VAL A 13 10.58 0.32 8.38
N ALA A 14 9.67 -0.15 7.53
CA ALA A 14 9.86 -1.30 6.68
C ALA A 14 9.80 -0.86 5.22
N GLU A 15 10.90 -1.07 4.50
CA GLU A 15 11.03 -0.66 3.10
C GLU A 15 11.71 -1.74 2.25
N LEU A 16 11.50 -1.66 0.94
CA LEU A 16 12.34 -2.40 0.01
C LEU A 16 13.60 -1.58 -0.29
N ALA A 17 14.76 -2.22 -0.20
CA ALA A 17 16.02 -1.56 -0.57
C ALA A 17 16.04 -1.16 -2.05
N ASP A 18 15.39 -1.97 -2.90
CA ASP A 18 15.15 -1.70 -4.32
C ASP A 18 13.74 -2.20 -4.70
N PRO A 19 13.06 -1.56 -5.68
CA PRO A 19 11.78 -2.04 -6.19
C PRO A 19 11.86 -3.50 -6.65
N LEU A 20 10.90 -4.31 -6.19
CA LEU A 20 10.82 -5.73 -6.49
C LEU A 20 10.30 -5.96 -7.91
N SER A 21 11.13 -6.55 -8.78
CA SER A 21 10.69 -6.96 -10.12
C SER A 21 9.65 -8.07 -10.07
N LEU A 22 8.48 -7.80 -10.64
CA LEU A 22 7.36 -8.74 -10.72
C LEU A 22 7.53 -9.67 -11.91
N ARG A 23 7.30 -10.97 -11.70
CA ARG A 23 7.51 -12.00 -12.73
C ARG A 23 6.22 -12.36 -13.46
N SER A 24 6.38 -12.76 -14.72
CA SER A 24 5.29 -13.34 -15.53
C SER A 24 5.11 -14.84 -15.20
N PRO A 25 3.87 -15.39 -15.22
CA PRO A 25 3.64 -16.82 -14.97
C PRO A 25 4.36 -17.74 -15.96
N VAL A 26 4.61 -17.28 -17.18
CA VAL A 26 5.34 -18.02 -18.22
C VAL A 26 6.87 -17.85 -18.11
N GLY A 27 7.36 -17.20 -17.06
CA GLY A 27 8.78 -16.90 -16.84
C GLY A 27 9.19 -15.50 -17.28
N GLY A 28 10.34 -15.04 -16.78
CA GLY A 28 10.90 -13.72 -17.08
C GLY A 28 10.26 -12.53 -16.33
N PRO A 29 10.81 -11.31 -16.52
CA PRO A 29 10.27 -10.09 -15.93
C PRO A 29 8.97 -9.66 -16.63
N ARG A 30 8.03 -9.10 -15.88
CA ARG A 30 6.77 -8.57 -16.42
C ARG A 30 6.88 -7.13 -16.92
N GLY A 31 8.01 -6.47 -16.64
CA GLY A 31 8.15 -5.03 -16.83
C GLY A 31 7.38 -4.19 -15.79
N LEU A 32 6.95 -4.82 -14.69
CA LEU A 32 6.35 -4.15 -13.53
C LEU A 32 7.25 -4.32 -12.32
N LEU A 33 7.32 -3.29 -11.48
CA LEU A 33 8.05 -3.29 -10.22
C LEU A 33 7.10 -2.93 -9.07
N LEU A 34 7.30 -3.56 -7.91
CA LEU A 34 6.59 -3.22 -6.68
C LEU A 34 7.56 -2.58 -5.70
N ASP A 35 7.27 -1.35 -5.30
CA ASP A 35 8.00 -0.63 -4.27
C ASP A 35 7.09 -0.42 -3.04
N ILE A 36 7.67 -0.51 -1.84
CA ILE A 36 6.92 -0.52 -0.57
C ILE A 36 7.70 0.31 0.44
N ALA A 37 7.02 1.30 1.01
CA ALA A 37 7.38 1.94 2.27
C ALA A 37 6.23 1.78 3.26
N TYR A 38 6.54 1.36 4.48
CA TYR A 38 5.53 1.09 5.50
C TYR A 38 6.06 1.46 6.88
N VAL A 39 5.33 2.33 7.58
CA VAL A 39 5.70 2.81 8.90
C VAL A 39 4.67 2.32 9.91
N PHE A 40 5.15 1.71 10.98
CA PHE A 40 4.31 1.24 12.07
C PHE A 40 4.99 1.44 13.42
N ILE A 41 4.18 1.38 14.47
CA ILE A 41 4.64 1.30 15.85
C ILE A 41 4.09 0.03 16.49
N VAL A 42 4.74 -0.44 17.55
CA VAL A 42 4.24 -1.53 18.38
C VAL A 42 3.73 -0.93 19.69
N GLU A 43 2.42 -0.92 19.89
CA GLU A 43 1.80 -0.41 21.11
C GLU A 43 1.50 -1.56 22.08
N GLY A 44 1.83 -1.41 23.35
CA GLY A 44 1.40 -2.32 24.41
C GLY A 44 -0.10 -2.16 24.71
N ILE A 45 -0.87 -3.24 24.58
CA ILE A 45 -2.29 -3.31 24.95
C ILE A 45 -2.42 -3.88 26.36
N GLY A 46 -2.25 -3.01 27.36
CA GLY A 46 -2.50 -3.33 28.77
C GLY A 46 -1.45 -4.23 29.45
N GLN A 47 -1.41 -4.18 30.79
CA GLN A 47 -0.53 -5.00 31.62
C GLN A 47 -1.23 -6.30 32.01
N ALA A 48 -1.30 -7.27 31.10
CA ALA A 48 -1.63 -8.63 31.52
C ALA A 48 -0.42 -9.21 32.27
N ARG A 49 -0.59 -9.58 33.55
CA ARG A 49 0.46 -10.04 34.48
C ARG A 49 1.35 -11.19 33.97
N PHE A 50 1.01 -11.86 32.87
CA PHE A 50 1.72 -13.04 32.38
C PHE A 50 2.11 -13.02 30.89
N ARG A 51 1.55 -12.12 30.07
CA ARG A 51 1.98 -11.91 28.66
C ARG A 51 1.59 -10.50 28.22
N PRO A 52 2.54 -9.56 28.06
CA PRO A 52 2.22 -8.26 27.47
C PRO A 52 1.60 -8.50 26.09
N ARG A 53 0.39 -7.98 25.88
CA ARG A 53 -0.22 -7.99 24.56
C ARG A 53 0.29 -6.75 23.85
N SER A 54 0.70 -6.90 22.60
CA SER A 54 1.04 -5.78 21.75
C SER A 54 0.12 -5.76 20.54
N ARG A 55 -0.09 -4.58 19.97
CA ARG A 55 -0.63 -4.41 18.62
C ARG A 55 0.34 -3.64 17.76
N VAL A 56 0.34 -3.95 16.48
CA VAL A 56 0.98 -3.14 15.47
C VAL A 56 -0.02 -2.08 15.02
N VAL A 57 0.40 -0.82 15.00
CA VAL A 57 -0.41 0.29 14.50
C VAL A 57 0.29 0.91 13.30
N THR A 58 -0.36 0.83 12.13
CA THR A 58 0.11 1.53 10.92
C THR A 58 0.04 3.03 11.14
N ARG A 59 1.16 3.72 10.88
CA ARG A 59 1.27 5.18 10.90
C ARG A 59 1.34 5.77 9.50
N MET A 60 1.91 5.06 8.54
CA MET A 60 1.99 5.47 7.14
C MET A 60 2.14 4.23 6.25
N TYR A 61 1.68 4.31 5.01
CA TYR A 61 2.16 3.41 3.97
C TYR A 61 2.20 4.11 2.60
N GLU A 62 3.08 3.59 1.75
CA GLU A 62 3.16 3.90 0.33
C GLU A 62 3.46 2.60 -0.43
N TYR A 63 2.52 2.18 -1.27
CA TYR A 63 2.68 0.99 -2.13
C TYR A 63 2.63 1.44 -3.58
N ARG A 64 3.76 1.34 -4.29
CA ARG A 64 3.88 1.84 -5.66
C ARG A 64 4.02 0.67 -6.62
N LEU A 65 3.15 0.66 -7.62
CA LEU A 65 3.32 -0.16 -8.80
C LEU A 65 3.98 0.72 -9.87
N LEU A 66 5.18 0.34 -10.30
CA LEU A 66 5.97 1.06 -11.29
C LEU A 66 6.07 0.24 -12.58
N ASP A 67 6.35 0.92 -13.69
CA ASP A 67 6.82 0.27 -14.92
C ASP A 67 8.34 0.00 -14.88
N HIS A 68 8.86 -0.61 -15.94
CA HIS A 68 10.28 -0.92 -16.08
C HIS A 68 11.21 0.30 -16.15
N HIS A 69 10.68 1.50 -16.37
CA HIS A 69 11.40 2.77 -16.33
C HIS A 69 11.27 3.46 -14.96
N HIS A 70 10.73 2.77 -13.95
CA HIS A 70 10.44 3.33 -12.62
C HIS A 70 9.39 4.45 -12.64
N LYS A 71 8.57 4.54 -13.70
CA LYS A 71 7.44 5.47 -13.73
C LYS A 71 6.30 4.89 -12.91
N GLU A 72 5.74 5.69 -12.02
CA GLU A 72 4.58 5.31 -11.22
C GLU A 72 3.38 5.06 -12.12
N LEU A 73 2.66 3.96 -11.83
CA LEU A 73 1.39 3.62 -12.48
C LEU A 73 0.23 3.77 -11.50
N LEU A 74 0.38 3.16 -10.32
CA LEU A 74 -0.57 3.22 -9.21
C LEU A 74 0.21 3.42 -7.92
N VAL A 75 -0.22 4.36 -7.07
CA VAL A 75 0.37 4.56 -5.74
C VAL A 75 -0.73 4.63 -4.70
N TYR A 76 -0.82 3.60 -3.85
CA TYR A 76 -1.66 3.65 -2.66
C TYR A 76 -0.87 4.34 -1.56
N HIS A 77 -1.38 5.47 -1.09
CA HIS A 77 -0.67 6.34 -0.16
C HIS A 77 -1.56 6.73 1.02
N TRP A 78 -0.97 6.70 2.21
CA TRP A 78 -1.54 7.30 3.38
C TRP A 78 -0.42 7.79 4.31
N GLN A 79 -0.42 9.10 4.57
CA GLN A 79 0.45 9.74 5.55
C GLN A 79 -0.35 10.82 6.30
N PRO A 80 -0.81 10.58 7.54
CA PRO A 80 -1.49 11.58 8.32
C PRO A 80 -0.50 12.55 9.00
N GLY A 81 -0.98 13.75 9.33
CA GLY A 81 -0.28 14.68 10.22
C GLY A 81 0.33 15.91 9.54
N PRO A 82 0.81 16.89 10.33
CA PRO A 82 1.17 18.23 9.85
C PRO A 82 2.41 18.28 8.94
N GLY A 83 3.16 17.18 8.81
CA GLY A 83 4.30 17.06 7.89
C GLY A 83 4.00 16.36 6.57
N ALA A 84 2.76 15.88 6.37
CA ALA A 84 2.39 15.16 5.16
C ALA A 84 2.21 16.13 3.97
N ARG A 85 2.73 15.74 2.80
CA ARG A 85 2.48 16.45 1.55
C ARG A 85 1.29 15.80 0.84
N GLY A 86 0.08 16.16 1.24
CA GLY A 86 -1.14 15.61 0.63
C GLY A 86 -2.31 15.54 1.60
N PRO A 87 -3.43 14.91 1.18
CA PRO A 87 -4.55 14.64 2.07
C PRO A 87 -4.15 13.70 3.22
N ASP A 88 -4.76 13.89 4.37
CA ASP A 88 -4.54 13.09 5.59
C ASP A 88 -5.31 11.76 5.60
N HIS A 89 -6.21 11.57 4.63
CA HIS A 89 -6.96 10.34 4.41
C HIS A 89 -6.28 9.43 3.38
N PRO A 90 -6.46 8.11 3.46
CA PRO A 90 -5.96 7.16 2.46
C PRO A 90 -6.48 7.41 1.05
N HIS A 91 -5.58 7.40 0.07
CA HIS A 91 -5.91 7.69 -1.32
C HIS A 91 -5.02 6.93 -2.31
N LEU A 92 -5.43 6.98 -3.57
CA LEU A 92 -4.76 6.38 -4.71
C LEU A 92 -4.38 7.48 -5.73
N HIS A 93 -3.10 7.48 -6.12
CA HIS A 93 -2.64 8.17 -7.32
C HIS A 93 -2.68 7.22 -8.51
N ILE A 94 -3.12 7.74 -9.66
CA ILE A 94 -3.23 6.99 -10.91
C ILE A 94 -2.55 7.78 -12.01
N SER A 95 -1.46 7.26 -12.57
CA SER A 95 -0.75 7.89 -13.71
C SER A 95 -1.47 7.63 -15.03
N ALA A 96 -2.69 8.16 -15.14
CA ALA A 96 -3.53 8.05 -16.32
C ALA A 96 -4.39 9.31 -16.49
N ALA A 97 -4.92 9.47 -17.69
CA ALA A 97 -5.96 10.45 -17.98
C ALA A 97 -7.25 9.73 -18.38
N LEU A 98 -8.39 10.24 -17.90
CA LEU A 98 -9.71 9.80 -18.31
C LEU A 98 -10.26 10.75 -19.38
N HIS A 99 -10.73 10.21 -20.51
CA HIS A 99 -11.47 10.99 -21.51
C HIS A 99 -12.98 10.83 -21.27
N ALA A 100 -13.57 11.76 -20.53
CA ALA A 100 -15.00 11.78 -20.23
C ALA A 100 -15.79 12.41 -21.38
N GLN A 101 -16.88 11.77 -21.81
CA GLN A 101 -17.91 12.41 -22.64
C GLN A 101 -18.76 13.31 -21.73
N VAL A 102 -18.81 14.62 -22.01
CA VAL A 102 -19.55 15.57 -21.17
C VAL A 102 -20.90 15.98 -21.76
N ASP A 103 -21.04 15.90 -23.08
CA ASP A 103 -22.31 16.06 -23.82
C ASP A 103 -22.26 15.26 -25.13
N ALA A 104 -23.17 15.47 -26.08
CA ALA A 104 -23.23 14.68 -27.32
C ALA A 104 -21.98 14.79 -28.22
N VAL A 105 -21.22 15.89 -28.15
CA VAL A 105 -20.09 16.16 -29.06
C VAL A 105 -18.80 16.53 -28.34
N THR A 106 -18.86 16.88 -27.06
CA THR A 106 -17.71 17.34 -26.29
C THR A 106 -17.12 16.22 -25.44
N ARG A 107 -15.80 16.12 -25.48
CA ARG A 107 -15.01 15.30 -24.57
C ARG A 107 -14.12 16.19 -23.72
N ARG A 108 -13.88 15.76 -22.49
CA ARG A 108 -12.97 16.40 -21.56
C ARG A 108 -11.95 15.39 -21.06
N GLU A 109 -10.69 15.77 -21.12
CA GLU A 109 -9.62 15.02 -20.47
C GLU A 109 -9.54 15.41 -18.99
N ILE A 110 -9.43 14.40 -18.13
CA ILE A 110 -9.30 14.54 -16.68
C ILE A 110 -8.03 13.79 -16.29
N GLY A 111 -6.96 14.53 -15.99
CA GLY A 111 -5.71 13.95 -15.48
C GLY A 111 -5.93 13.42 -14.07
N LEU A 112 -5.84 12.11 -13.90
CA LEU A 112 -6.01 11.45 -12.59
C LEU A 112 -4.73 11.55 -11.75
N ASP A 113 -3.59 11.85 -12.37
CA ASP A 113 -2.29 12.05 -11.73
C ASP A 113 -2.28 13.23 -10.75
N LYS A 114 -3.22 14.17 -10.93
CA LYS A 114 -3.39 15.36 -10.08
C LYS A 114 -4.50 15.22 -9.05
N LEU A 115 -5.21 14.09 -9.06
CA LEU A 115 -6.33 13.83 -8.16
C LEU A 115 -5.94 12.76 -7.13
N HIS A 116 -6.46 12.91 -5.92
CA HIS A 116 -6.33 11.92 -4.86
C HIS A 116 -7.65 11.15 -4.79
N VAL A 117 -7.68 9.93 -5.35
CA VAL A 117 -8.89 9.10 -5.31
C VAL A 117 -8.98 8.44 -3.95
N GLU A 118 -9.98 8.80 -3.13
CA GLU A 118 -10.15 8.23 -1.79
C GLU A 118 -10.42 6.72 -1.85
N THR A 119 -9.72 5.93 -1.02
CA THR A 119 -9.81 4.45 -1.03
C THR A 119 -10.18 3.81 0.30
N GLY A 120 -10.14 4.56 1.40
CA GLY A 120 -10.01 3.97 2.75
C GLY A 120 -8.65 3.27 2.92
N ARG A 121 -8.38 2.70 4.11
CA ARG A 121 -7.10 2.04 4.37
C ARG A 121 -6.95 0.80 3.47
N VAL A 122 -5.82 0.68 2.80
CA VAL A 122 -5.46 -0.48 1.99
C VAL A 122 -4.34 -1.25 2.67
N SER A 123 -4.52 -2.56 2.86
CA SER A 123 -3.44 -3.41 3.38
C SER A 123 -2.51 -3.87 2.27
N LEU A 124 -1.26 -4.17 2.62
CA LEU A 124 -0.30 -4.72 1.67
C LEU A 124 -0.80 -6.06 1.09
N GLU A 125 -1.50 -6.88 1.88
CA GLU A 125 -2.11 -8.13 1.41
C GLU A 125 -3.15 -7.91 0.30
N ALA A 126 -3.94 -6.83 0.39
CA ALA A 126 -4.90 -6.50 -0.64
C ALA A 126 -4.20 -6.15 -1.96
N VAL A 127 -3.11 -5.38 -1.89
CA VAL A 127 -2.27 -5.06 -3.06
C VAL A 127 -1.64 -6.32 -3.64
N ILE A 128 -1.02 -7.17 -2.83
CA ILE A 128 -0.42 -8.44 -3.29
C ILE A 128 -1.47 -9.35 -3.94
N ARG A 129 -2.66 -9.44 -3.34
CA ARG A 129 -3.77 -10.21 -3.91
C ARG A 129 -4.16 -9.68 -5.28
N MET A 130 -4.36 -8.37 -5.41
CA MET A 130 -4.66 -7.73 -6.70
C MET A 130 -3.57 -8.02 -7.73
N LEU A 131 -2.28 -7.94 -7.34
CA LEU A 131 -1.17 -8.22 -8.24
C LEU A 131 -1.21 -9.67 -8.76
N ILE A 132 -1.55 -10.62 -7.90
CA ILE A 132 -1.67 -12.03 -8.26
C ILE A 132 -2.90 -12.28 -9.15
N THR A 133 -4.08 -11.79 -8.75
CA THR A 133 -5.35 -12.15 -9.40
C THR A 133 -5.62 -11.34 -10.65
N GLU A 134 -5.40 -10.02 -10.60
CA GLU A 134 -5.74 -9.10 -11.69
C GLU A 134 -4.53 -8.87 -12.60
N PHE A 135 -3.38 -8.58 -12.01
CA PHE A 135 -2.13 -8.41 -12.75
C PHE A 135 -1.43 -9.73 -13.00
N ARG A 136 -2.03 -10.89 -12.73
CA ARG A 136 -1.49 -12.23 -13.08
C ARG A 136 0.00 -12.40 -12.74
N VAL A 137 0.51 -11.81 -11.67
CA VAL A 137 1.92 -11.93 -11.28
C VAL A 137 2.21 -13.38 -10.89
N ALA A 138 3.39 -13.88 -11.25
CA ALA A 138 3.80 -15.23 -10.94
C ALA A 138 3.80 -15.49 -9.43
N LEU A 139 3.16 -16.59 -9.04
CA LEU A 139 3.19 -17.06 -7.66
C LEU A 139 4.59 -17.53 -7.29
N ARG A 140 5.09 -17.05 -6.15
CA ARG A 140 6.30 -17.64 -5.53
C ARG A 140 5.94 -18.76 -4.55
N ARG A 141 4.67 -18.89 -4.20
CA ARG A 141 4.17 -19.78 -3.17
C ARG A 141 2.74 -20.21 -3.47
N HIS A 142 2.43 -21.48 -3.22
CA HIS A 142 1.15 -22.10 -3.57
C HIS A 142 0.04 -21.80 -2.54
N ASP A 143 0.38 -21.72 -1.25
CA ASP A 143 -0.52 -21.36 -0.13
C ASP A 143 -0.67 -19.84 0.06
N TRP A 144 -0.45 -19.04 -0.99
CA TRP A 144 -0.45 -17.58 -0.90
C TRP A 144 -1.78 -17.07 -0.32
N ARG A 145 -2.91 -17.66 -0.72
CA ARG A 145 -4.25 -17.20 -0.33
C ARG A 145 -4.46 -17.34 1.18
N GLU A 146 -4.21 -18.53 1.72
CA GLU A 146 -4.32 -18.83 3.14
C GLU A 146 -3.42 -17.91 3.97
N THR A 147 -2.22 -17.62 3.48
CA THR A 147 -1.32 -16.75 4.23
C THR A 147 -1.76 -15.29 4.22
N LEU A 148 -2.19 -14.75 3.08
CA LEU A 148 -2.74 -13.40 3.02
C LEU A 148 -4.01 -13.27 3.86
N ASP A 149 -4.82 -14.33 3.95
CA ASP A 149 -6.03 -14.34 4.79
C ASP A 149 -5.70 -14.34 6.28
N ARG A 150 -4.65 -15.08 6.69
CA ARG A 150 -4.18 -15.16 8.08
C ARG A 150 -3.52 -13.88 8.59
N THR A 151 -2.83 -13.13 7.73
CA THR A 151 -2.12 -11.91 8.15
C THR A 151 -2.96 -10.64 8.03
N ARG A 152 -4.19 -10.74 7.51
CA ARG A 152 -5.03 -9.57 7.26
C ARG A 152 -5.28 -8.78 8.55
N PRO A 153 -4.80 -7.53 8.65
CA PRO A 153 -5.05 -6.71 9.82
C PRO A 153 -6.52 -6.30 9.86
N ASP A 154 -7.05 -6.13 11.08
CA ASP A 154 -8.33 -5.44 11.28
C ASP A 154 -8.11 -3.94 11.02
N LEU A 155 -8.41 -3.51 9.81
CA LEU A 155 -8.20 -2.13 9.35
C LEU A 155 -9.15 -1.12 10.00
N ASN A 156 -10.19 -1.59 10.70
CA ASN A 156 -11.24 -0.76 11.29
C ASN A 156 -11.10 -0.56 12.81
N ALA A 157 -10.24 -1.32 13.49
CA ALA A 157 -10.08 -1.27 14.94
C ALA A 157 -9.43 0.03 15.48
N SER A 158 -9.06 0.99 14.63
CA SER A 158 -8.38 2.24 15.02
C SER A 158 -9.26 3.49 14.98
N LEU A 159 -10.57 3.39 14.76
CA LEU A 159 -11.48 4.56 14.75
C LEU A 159 -12.08 4.90 16.13
N ASP A 160 -11.89 4.04 17.14
CA ASP A 160 -12.48 4.19 18.49
C ASP A 160 -11.53 4.81 19.54
N THR A 161 -10.90 5.94 19.23
CA THR A 161 -10.29 6.79 20.27
C THR A 161 -10.50 8.26 19.94
N ARG A 162 -11.68 8.76 20.29
CA ARG A 162 -11.93 10.17 20.60
C ARG A 162 -12.72 10.25 21.89
#